data_AF-A0AAN0Y6M2-F1
#
_entry.id   AF-A0AAN0Y6M2-F1
#
_cell.length_a   1.000
_cell.length_b   1.000
_cell.length_c   1.000
_cell.angle_alpha   90.00
_cell.angle_beta   90.00
_cell.angle_gamma   90.00
#
_symmetry.space_group_name_H-M   'P 1'
#
loop_
_entity.id
_entity.type
_entity.pdbx_description
1 polymer ?
#
loop_
_entity_poly.entity_id
_entity_poly.type
_entity_poly.pdbx_seq_one_letter_code
_entity_poly.pdbx_strand_id
1 'polypeptide(L)'
;MSSMIARISFGFVSLLTVILSLWKSSDLSHATYLNMEHYVGGSTTLHFTFSLLIGLCAVFAFPRHARPNKADTFGIRLLLCLLLIISLEEFSQLFIPNRTFSVADLSTNWSGMLLGYFAAKVWLSIRNH
;
A
#
# COMPACT_ATOMS: atom_id res chain seq x y z
N MET A 1 7.37 22.94 0.53
CA MET A 1 7.22 22.21 -0.76
C MET A 1 7.35 20.69 -0.60
N SER A 2 8.21 20.15 0.28
CA SER A 2 8.38 18.70 0.48
C SER A 2 7.12 17.90 0.88
N SER A 3 6.19 18.46 1.68
CA SER A 3 4.98 17.74 2.10
C SER A 3 3.90 17.62 1.01
N MET A 4 3.86 18.55 0.06
CA MET A 4 2.87 18.53 -1.03
C MET A 4 3.18 17.40 -2.01
N ILE A 5 4.46 17.26 -2.39
CA ILE A 5 4.93 16.16 -3.26
C ILE A 5 4.61 14.82 -2.60
N ALA A 6 4.93 14.65 -1.31
CA ALA A 6 4.67 13.39 -0.60
C ALA A 6 3.18 13.02 -0.55
N ARG A 7 2.28 14.00 -0.38
CA ARG A 7 0.82 13.79 -0.41
C ARG A 7 0.33 13.42 -1.80
N ILE A 8 0.85 14.09 -2.84
CA ILE A 8 0.53 13.77 -4.23
C ILE A 8 1.01 12.36 -4.56
N SER A 9 2.24 11.99 -4.19
CA SER A 9 2.76 10.64 -4.36
C SER A 9 1.92 9.61 -3.62
N PHE A 10 1.55 9.85 -2.36
CA PHE A 10 0.68 8.96 -1.60
C PHE A 10 -0.68 8.75 -2.27
N GLY A 11 -1.33 9.85 -2.70
CA GLY A 11 -2.61 9.78 -3.41
C GLY A 11 -2.50 9.07 -4.75
N PHE A 12 -1.45 9.36 -5.52
CA PHE A 12 -1.19 8.74 -6.82
C PHE A 12 -0.97 7.23 -6.70
N VAL A 13 -0.09 6.78 -5.79
CA VAL A 13 0.18 5.35 -5.57
C VAL A 13 -1.10 4.64 -5.13
N SER A 14 -1.83 5.21 -4.18
CA SER A 14 -3.09 4.61 -3.69
C SER A 14 -4.14 4.50 -4.79
N LEU A 15 -4.29 5.55 -5.61
CA LEU A 15 -5.23 5.55 -6.73
C LEU A 15 -4.83 4.51 -7.79
N LEU A 16 -3.53 4.42 -8.11
CA LEU A 16 -3.03 3.44 -9.06
C LEU A 16 -3.27 2.01 -8.56
N THR A 17 -3.07 1.73 -7.27
CA THR A 17 -3.37 0.42 -6.67
C THR A 17 -4.85 0.07 -6.82
N VAL A 18 -5.76 1.01 -6.54
CA VAL A 18 -7.21 0.80 -6.71
C VAL A 18 -7.55 0.54 -8.18
N ILE A 19 -7.01 1.32 -9.11
CA ILE A 19 -7.25 1.14 -10.55
C ILE A 19 -6.78 -0.25 -11.02
N LEU A 20 -5.59 -0.69 -10.60
CA LEU A 20 -5.05 -1.99 -10.98
C LEU A 20 -5.87 -3.15 -10.39
N SER A 21 -6.33 -3.02 -9.13
CA SER A 21 -7.23 -4.01 -8.54
C SER A 21 -8.57 -4.08 -9.29
N LEU A 22 -9.19 -2.93 -9.58
CA LEU A 22 -10.42 -2.87 -10.35
C LEU A 22 -10.25 -3.43 -11.76
N TRP A 23 -9.14 -3.15 -12.43
CA TRP A 23 -8.85 -3.68 -13.75
C TRP A 23 -8.82 -5.22 -13.71
N LYS A 24 -8.04 -5.82 -12.81
CA LYS A 24 -7.98 -7.28 -12.64
C LYS A 24 -9.32 -7.88 -12.21
N SER A 25 -10.16 -7.14 -11.50
CA SER A 25 -11.52 -7.57 -11.09
C SER A 25 -12.58 -7.43 -12.18
N SER A 26 -12.35 -6.60 -13.20
CA SER A 26 -13.34 -6.26 -14.23
C SER A 26 -13.38 -7.23 -15.42
N ASP A 27 -12.45 -8.19 -15.51
CA ASP A 27 -12.22 -9.06 -16.69
C ASP A 27 -11.90 -8.34 -18.01
N LEU A 28 -11.87 -7.01 -18.03
CA LEU A 28 -11.53 -6.21 -19.20
C LEU A 28 -10.08 -6.50 -19.63
N SER A 29 -9.92 -7.08 -20.82
CA SER A 29 -8.59 -7.40 -21.38
C SER A 29 -7.72 -8.21 -20.40
N HIS A 30 -8.30 -9.26 -19.79
CA HIS A 30 -7.64 -10.05 -18.75
C HIS A 30 -6.24 -10.58 -19.16
N ALA A 31 -6.07 -11.01 -20.43
CA ALA A 31 -4.77 -11.44 -20.93
C ALA A 31 -3.71 -10.32 -20.91
N THR A 32 -4.12 -9.07 -21.21
CA THR A 32 -3.24 -7.91 -21.11
C THR A 32 -2.84 -7.62 -19.67
N TYR A 33 -3.80 -7.73 -18.74
CA TYR A 33 -3.51 -7.58 -17.32
C TYR A 33 -2.50 -8.64 -16.85
N LEU A 34 -2.73 -9.93 -17.18
CA LEU A 34 -1.82 -11.01 -16.81
C LEU A 34 -0.42 -10.81 -17.39
N ASN A 35 -0.30 -10.39 -18.65
CA ASN A 35 0.99 -10.10 -19.27
C ASN A 35 1.73 -8.97 -18.53
N MET A 36 1.01 -7.90 -18.14
CA MET A 36 1.57 -6.85 -17.32
C MET A 36 2.01 -7.38 -15.97
N GLU A 37 1.13 -8.10 -15.26
CA GLU A 37 1.42 -8.69 -13.95
C GLU A 37 2.67 -9.58 -13.99
N HIS A 38 2.77 -10.48 -14.97
CA HIS A 38 3.95 -11.32 -15.13
C HIS A 38 5.21 -10.51 -15.45
N TYR A 39 5.11 -9.47 -16.27
CA TYR A 39 6.23 -8.59 -16.61
C TYR A 39 6.81 -7.87 -15.37
N VAL A 40 5.97 -7.43 -14.44
CA VAL A 40 6.41 -6.82 -13.17
C VAL A 40 6.79 -7.84 -12.08
N GLY A 41 6.75 -9.14 -12.38
CA GLY A 41 7.20 -10.18 -11.45
C GLY A 41 6.08 -10.87 -10.67
N GLY A 42 4.83 -10.78 -11.13
CA GLY A 42 3.67 -11.52 -10.62
C GLY A 42 2.83 -10.77 -9.58
N SER A 43 1.69 -11.38 -9.22
CA SER A 43 0.72 -10.86 -8.26
C SER A 43 1.36 -10.46 -6.92
N THR A 44 2.18 -11.35 -6.35
CA THR A 44 2.86 -11.14 -5.06
C THR A 44 3.79 -9.93 -5.10
N THR A 45 4.56 -9.76 -6.19
CA THR A 45 5.46 -8.61 -6.34
C THR A 45 4.67 -7.29 -6.43
N LEU A 46 3.54 -7.30 -7.13
CA LEU A 46 2.64 -6.14 -7.20
C LEU A 46 2.05 -5.78 -5.83
N HIS A 47 1.47 -6.76 -5.13
CA HIS A 47 0.93 -6.60 -3.79
C HIS A 47 1.95 -6.02 -2.82
N PHE A 48 3.16 -6.60 -2.79
CA PHE A 48 4.25 -6.15 -1.94
C PHE A 48 4.68 -4.72 -2.28
N THR A 49 4.97 -4.45 -3.57
CA THR A 49 5.53 -3.18 -4.02
C THR A 49 4.57 -2.03 -3.75
N PHE A 50 3.29 -2.17 -4.14
CA PHE A 50 2.32 -1.11 -3.91
C PHE A 50 2.05 -0.89 -2.43
N SER A 51 1.91 -1.95 -1.64
CA SER A 51 1.73 -1.82 -0.19
C SER A 51 2.92 -1.15 0.47
N LEU A 52 4.15 -1.50 0.07
CA LEU A 52 5.38 -0.86 0.54
C LEU A 52 5.42 0.62 0.21
N LEU A 53 5.10 1.00 -1.03
CA LEU A 53 5.07 2.40 -1.46
C LEU A 53 3.99 3.20 -0.71
N ILE A 54 2.80 2.63 -0.49
CA ILE A 54 1.74 3.28 0.29
C ILE A 54 2.21 3.51 1.73
N GLY A 55 2.74 2.48 2.40
CA GLY A 55 3.24 2.58 3.77
C GLY A 55 4.36 3.62 3.92
N LEU A 56 5.30 3.63 2.97
CA LEU A 56 6.40 4.60 2.92
C LEU A 56 5.90 6.02 2.69
N CYS A 57 5.05 6.24 1.69
CA CYS A 57 4.53 7.57 1.36
C CYS A 57 3.60 8.11 2.46
N ALA A 58 2.87 7.25 3.18
CA ALA A 58 1.99 7.66 4.28
C ALA A 58 2.75 8.43 5.37
N VAL A 59 3.96 7.99 5.72
CA VAL A 59 4.80 8.65 6.73
C VAL A 59 5.24 10.05 6.29
N PHE A 60 5.61 10.21 5.01
CA PHE A 60 6.07 11.50 4.47
C PHE A 60 4.94 12.46 4.11
N ALA A 61 3.74 11.95 3.81
CA ALA A 61 2.56 12.77 3.49
C ALA A 61 2.05 13.57 4.69
N PHE A 62 2.28 13.06 5.92
CA PHE A 62 1.81 13.65 7.17
C PHE A 62 2.96 13.96 8.17
N PRO A 63 3.94 14.81 7.79
CA PRO A 63 5.19 14.97 8.53
C PRO A 63 5.03 15.65 9.90
N ARG A 64 3.98 16.44 10.11
CA ARG A 64 3.66 17.06 11.42
C ARG A 64 3.33 16.03 12.50
N HIS A 65 2.94 14.81 12.09
CA HIS A 65 2.60 13.70 12.97
C HIS A 65 3.70 12.61 12.98
N ALA A 66 4.61 12.64 12.00
CA ALA A 66 5.74 11.72 11.91
C ALA A 66 6.86 11.99 12.94
N ARG A 67 6.68 12.93 13.88
CA ARG A 67 7.67 13.23 14.92
C ARG A 67 7.95 11.96 15.75
N PRO A 68 9.22 11.68 16.09
CA PRO A 68 9.57 10.60 17.00
C PRO A 68 9.22 11.05 18.42
N ASN A 69 7.92 11.17 18.72
CA ASN A 69 7.43 11.39 20.07
C ASN A 69 6.87 10.06 20.58
N LYS A 70 6.90 9.83 21.90
CA LYS A 70 6.62 8.53 22.53
C LYS A 70 5.23 7.92 22.23
N ALA A 71 4.33 8.66 21.59
CA ALA A 71 3.05 8.16 21.10
C ALA A 71 2.71 8.81 19.74
N ASP A 72 3.16 8.21 18.63
CA ASP A 72 2.68 8.54 17.27
C ASP A 72 1.28 7.93 17.05
N THR A 73 0.33 8.34 17.88
CA THR A 73 -1.03 7.78 17.91
C THR A 73 -1.74 7.98 16.57
N PHE A 74 -1.49 9.11 15.89
CA PHE A 74 -2.06 9.36 14.57
C PHE A 74 -1.45 8.46 13.50
N GLY A 75 -0.12 8.32 13.46
CA GLY A 75 0.57 7.47 12.51
C GLY A 75 0.17 6.00 12.65
N ILE A 76 0.06 5.50 13.87
CA ILE A 76 -0.42 4.13 14.13
C ILE A 76 -1.89 3.97 13.73
N ARG A 77 -2.77 4.95 14.04
CA ARG A 77 -4.17 4.90 13.58
C ARG A 77 -4.26 4.89 12.05
N LEU A 78 -3.46 5.72 11.37
CA LEU A 78 -3.41 5.73 9.90
C LEU A 78 -2.93 4.38 9.35
N LEU A 79 -1.86 3.81 9.92
CA LEU A 79 -1.37 2.50 9.54
C LEU A 79 -2.44 1.41 9.72
N LEU A 80 -3.12 1.40 10.87
CA LEU A 80 -4.23 0.47 11.13
C LEU A 80 -5.38 0.66 10.14
N CYS A 81 -5.74 1.91 9.81
CA CYS A 81 -6.74 2.18 8.77
C CYS A 81 -6.31 1.65 7.40
N LEU A 82 -5.04 1.84 7.00
CA LEU A 82 -4.53 1.34 5.73
C LEU A 82 -4.48 -0.18 5.67
N LEU A 83 -4.05 -0.84 6.76
CA LEU A 83 -4.09 -2.29 6.90
C LEU A 83 -5.52 -2.82 6.85
N LEU A 84 -6.47 -2.14 7.47
CA LEU A 84 -7.89 -2.50 7.40
C LEU A 84 -8.41 -2.35 5.97
N ILE A 85 -8.12 -1.25 5.28
CA ILE A 85 -8.56 -1.00 3.89
C ILE A 85 -8.04 -2.10 2.96
N ILE A 86 -6.74 -2.43 3.02
CA ILE A 86 -6.17 -3.45 2.13
C ILE A 86 -6.67 -4.85 2.50
N SER A 87 -7.00 -5.09 3.77
CA SER A 87 -7.67 -6.34 4.17
C SER A 87 -9.08 -6.41 3.61
N LEU A 88 -9.86 -5.33 3.70
CA LEU A 88 -11.21 -5.27 3.14
C LEU A 88 -11.21 -5.44 1.62
N GLU A 89 -10.20 -4.92 0.93
CA GLU A 89 -10.03 -5.11 -0.51
C GLU A 89 -9.79 -6.59 -0.85
N GLU A 90 -8.88 -7.27 -0.14
CA GLU A 90 -8.64 -8.70 -0.33
C GLU A 90 -9.86 -9.55 0.07
N PHE A 91 -10.55 -9.21 1.16
CA PHE A 91 -11.80 -9.86 1.55
C PHE A 91 -12.93 -9.63 0.54
N SER A 92 -12.96 -8.48 -0.14
CA SER A 92 -13.99 -8.20 -1.16
C SER A 92 -13.92 -9.18 -2.33
N GLN A 93 -12.76 -9.80 -2.56
CA GLN A 93 -12.56 -10.82 -3.59
C GLN A 93 -13.41 -12.07 -3.35
N LEU A 94 -13.86 -12.34 -2.12
CA LEU A 94 -14.82 -13.41 -1.82
C LEU A 94 -16.17 -13.22 -2.54
N PHE A 95 -16.48 -11.99 -2.96
CA PHE A 95 -17.73 -11.62 -3.61
C PHE A 95 -17.58 -11.35 -5.10
N ILE A 96 -16.37 -11.54 -5.67
CA ILE A 96 -16.08 -11.28 -7.08
C ILE A 96 -15.78 -12.62 -7.78
N PRO A 97 -16.60 -13.06 -8.76
CA PRO A 97 -16.51 -14.41 -9.34
C PRO A 97 -15.14 -14.81 -9.91
N ASN A 98 -14.39 -13.84 -10.43
CA ASN A 98 -13.11 -14.09 -11.10
C ASN A 98 -11.91 -13.85 -10.17
N ARG A 99 -12.15 -13.66 -8.88
CA ARG A 99 -11.11 -13.43 -7.87
C ARG A 99 -11.19 -14.47 -6.77
N THR A 100 -10.07 -14.67 -6.12
CA THR A 100 -9.94 -15.65 -5.05
C THR A 100 -9.20 -15.00 -3.90
N PHE A 101 -9.85 -14.94 -2.74
CA PHE A 101 -9.20 -14.52 -1.51
C PHE A 101 -7.97 -15.38 -1.23
N SER A 102 -6.85 -14.73 -0.95
CA SER A 102 -5.57 -15.37 -0.67
C SER A 102 -4.97 -14.82 0.60
N VAL A 103 -4.82 -15.69 1.61
CA VAL A 103 -4.10 -15.34 2.85
C VAL A 103 -2.65 -14.97 2.56
N ALA A 104 -2.04 -15.59 1.53
CA ALA A 104 -0.69 -15.25 1.10
C ALA A 104 -0.62 -13.81 0.56
N ASP A 105 -1.56 -13.40 -0.28
CA ASP A 105 -1.59 -12.03 -0.83
C ASP A 105 -1.92 -11.00 0.27
N LEU A 106 -2.83 -11.33 1.19
CA LEU A 106 -3.10 -10.51 2.38
C LEU A 106 -1.83 -10.30 3.21
N SER A 107 -1.10 -11.39 3.51
CA SER A 107 0.13 -11.33 4.31
C SER A 107 1.25 -10.58 3.59
N THR A 108 1.29 -10.65 2.26
CA THR A 108 2.24 -9.92 1.41
C THR A 108 1.95 -8.42 1.44
N ASN A 109 0.68 -8.04 1.32
CA ASN A 109 0.23 -6.66 1.46
C ASN A 109 0.60 -6.08 2.84
N TRP A 110 0.30 -6.83 3.91
CA TRP A 110 0.66 -6.42 5.27
C TRP A 110 2.16 -6.26 5.45
N SER A 111 2.95 -7.24 4.99
CA SER A 111 4.41 -7.20 5.08
C SER A 111 5.01 -6.00 4.35
N GLY A 112 4.56 -5.74 3.12
CA GLY A 112 4.99 -4.57 2.36
C GLY A 112 4.63 -3.27 3.09
N MET A 113 3.37 -3.11 3.49
CA MET A 113 2.87 -1.91 4.19
C MET A 113 3.64 -1.62 5.48
N LEU A 114 3.81 -2.64 6.34
CA LEU A 114 4.53 -2.52 7.60
C LEU A 114 6.00 -2.17 7.36
N LEU A 115 6.66 -2.86 6.42
CA LEU A 115 8.06 -2.59 6.09
C LEU A 115 8.24 -1.17 5.57
N GLY A 116 7.42 -0.73 4.61
CA GLY A 116 7.49 0.63 4.06
C GLY A 116 7.27 1.70 5.13
N TYR A 117 6.28 1.51 6.00
CA TYR A 117 5.97 2.42 7.09
C TYR A 117 7.13 2.52 8.10
N PHE A 118 7.59 1.39 8.63
CA PHE A 118 8.66 1.39 9.64
C PHE A 118 10.01 1.80 9.06
N ALA A 119 10.34 1.42 7.83
CA ALA A 119 11.54 1.89 7.15
C ALA A 119 11.56 3.42 7.04
N ALA A 120 10.43 4.04 6.66
CA ALA A 120 10.32 5.49 6.60
C ALA A 120 10.44 6.16 7.98
N LYS A 121 9.88 5.55 9.03
CA LYS A 121 10.02 6.03 10.42
C LYS A 121 11.46 5.95 10.91
N VAL A 122 12.16 4.85 10.65
CA VAL A 122 13.59 4.67 10.98
C VAL A 122 14.43 5.72 10.24
N TRP A 123 14.19 5.91 8.95
CA TRP A 123 14.86 6.94 8.15
C TRP A 123 14.70 8.35 8.75
N LEU A 124 13.47 8.73 9.12
CA LEU A 124 13.21 10.01 9.76
C LEU A 124 13.86 10.13 11.14
N SER A 125 13.92 9.03 11.90
CA SER A 125 14.58 9.00 13.20
C SER A 125 16.08 9.26 13.05
N ILE A 126 16.75 8.58 12.10
CA ILE A 126 18.17 8.75 11.82
C ILE A 126 18.47 10.18 11.36
N ARG A 127 17.65 10.74 10.48
CA ARG A 127 17.85 12.09 9.94
C ARG A 127 17.68 13.22 10.98
N ASN A 128 16.85 13.01 11.99
CA ASN A 128 16.54 14.03 13.00
C ASN A 128 17.50 13.98 14.22
N HIS A 129 18.42 13.02 14.25
CA HIS A 129 19.57 12.94 15.17
C HIS A 129 20.82 13.48 14.47
#